data_AF-A0A351FFK8-F1
#
_entry.id   AF-A0A351FFK8-F1
#
_cell.length_a   1.000
_cell.length_b   1.000
_cell.length_c   1.000
_cell.angle_alpha   90.00
_cell.angle_beta   90.00
_cell.angle_gamma   90.00
#
_symmetry.space_group_name_H-M   'P 1'
#
loop_
_entity.id
_entity.type
_entity.pdbx_description
1 polymer ?
#
loop_
_entity_poly.entity_id
_entity_poly.type
_entity_poly.pdbx_seq_one_letter_code
_entity_poly.pdbx_strand_id
1 'polypeptide(L)' 'PIRILRDLGGFWKLSSFFLVIPSFLRDGMYDLVAFNRYRLFGKLESCRVPTVEEKESFLD' A
#
# COMPACT_ATOMS: atom_id res chain seq x y z
N PRO A 1 -6.19 -8.02 14.33
CA PRO A 1 -6.69 -7.38 13.08
C PRO A 1 -7.17 -8.32 11.95
N ILE A 2 -6.98 -9.66 12.00
CA ILE A 2 -7.28 -10.55 10.86
C ILE A 2 -8.61 -11.34 11.02
N ARG A 3 -9.25 -11.30 12.20
CA ARG A 3 -10.47 -12.10 12.47
C ARG A 3 -11.67 -11.68 11.62
N ILE A 4 -11.84 -10.38 11.38
CA ILE A 4 -13.00 -9.83 10.67
C ILE A 4 -13.07 -10.34 9.22
N LEU A 5 -11.91 -10.47 8.58
CA LEU A 5 -11.80 -10.92 7.18
C LEU A 5 -12.21 -12.38 6.97
N ARG A 6 -12.24 -13.17 8.05
CA ARG A 6 -12.54 -14.60 8.00
C ARG A 6 -14.06 -14.87 7.92
N ASP A 7 -14.87 -13.95 8.41
CA ASP A 7 -16.34 -14.06 8.44
C ASP A 7 -16.99 -13.57 7.13
N LEU A 8 -16.27 -12.84 6.27
CA LEU A 8 -16.74 -12.40 4.96
C LEU A 8 -16.70 -13.53 3.89
N GLY A 9 -16.84 -14.80 4.30
CA GLY A 9 -16.64 -16.02 3.49
C GLY A 9 -16.87 -15.88 1.97
N GLY A 10 -15.88 -16.29 1.18
CA GLY A 10 -15.90 -16.14 -0.29
C GLY A 10 -14.50 -15.89 -0.86
N PHE A 11 -14.31 -14.76 -1.55
CA PHE A 11 -13.03 -14.29 -2.13
C PHE A 11 -11.90 -14.19 -1.08
N TRP A 12 -12.24 -14.08 0.21
CA TRP A 12 -11.29 -14.16 1.33
C TRP A 12 -10.63 -15.52 1.52
N LYS A 13 -11.20 -16.60 0.96
CA LYS A 13 -10.54 -17.91 0.92
C LYS A 13 -9.39 -17.91 -0.10
N LEU A 14 -9.52 -17.16 -1.21
CA LEU A 14 -8.40 -16.92 -2.14
C LEU A 14 -7.32 -16.03 -1.53
N SER A 15 -7.66 -15.07 -0.67
CA SER A 15 -6.63 -14.29 0.04
C SER A 15 -5.84 -15.13 1.05
N SER A 16 -6.34 -16.31 1.46
CA SER A 16 -5.52 -17.29 2.18
C SER A 16 -4.42 -17.93 1.31
N PHE A 17 -4.56 -17.92 -0.02
CA PHE A 17 -3.48 -18.28 -0.92
C PHE A 17 -2.33 -17.27 -0.84
N PHE A 18 -2.66 -15.98 -0.64
CA PHE A 18 -1.66 -14.95 -0.32
C PHE A 18 -1.02 -15.12 1.07
N LEU A 19 -1.61 -15.90 1.99
CA LEU A 19 -0.96 -16.30 3.25
C LEU A 19 0.04 -17.45 3.05
N VAL A 20 -0.10 -18.26 2.01
CA VAL A 20 0.85 -19.35 1.66
C VAL A 20 2.12 -18.78 1.03
N ILE A 21 2.05 -17.56 0.49
CA ILE A 21 3.24 -16.86 -0.01
C ILE A 21 4.22 -16.72 1.16
N PRO A 22 5.43 -17.30 1.07
CA PRO A 22 6.40 -17.25 2.16
C PRO A 22 6.76 -15.81 2.46
N SER A 23 6.99 -15.50 3.74
CA SER A 23 7.35 -14.16 4.22
C SER A 23 8.46 -13.55 3.38
N PHE A 24 9.46 -14.37 3.02
CA PHE A 24 10.59 -13.97 2.19
C PHE A 24 10.19 -13.37 0.84
N LEU A 25 9.16 -13.91 0.19
CA LEU A 25 8.71 -13.39 -1.11
C LEU A 25 7.96 -12.07 -0.94
N ARG A 26 7.07 -11.98 0.06
CA ARG A 26 6.34 -10.74 0.37
C ARG A 26 7.31 -9.62 0.77
N ASP A 27 8.24 -9.94 1.66
CA ASP A 27 9.20 -8.99 2.20
C ASP A 27 10.22 -8.62 1.11
N GLY A 28 10.71 -9.57 0.31
CA GLY A 28 11.61 -9.30 -0.81
C GLY A 28 10.98 -8.50 -1.96
N MET A 29 9.72 -8.76 -2.29
CA MET A 29 8.98 -7.93 -3.26
C MET A 29 8.76 -6.52 -2.70
N TYR A 30 8.42 -6.40 -1.41
CA TYR A 30 8.30 -5.10 -0.76
C TYR A 30 9.61 -4.34 -0.76
N ASP A 31 10.73 -5.00 -0.45
CA ASP A 31 12.07 -4.41 -0.44
C ASP A 31 12.52 -4.00 -1.86
N LEU A 32 12.24 -4.81 -2.88
CA LEU A 32 12.51 -4.47 -4.28
C LEU A 32 11.73 -3.23 -4.72
N VAL A 33 10.45 -3.16 -4.39
CA VAL A 33 9.60 -2.01 -4.69
C VAL A 33 10.05 -0.81 -3.86
N ALA A 34 10.38 -0.98 -2.59
CA ALA A 34 10.84 0.10 -1.70
C ALA A 34 12.18 0.66 -2.15
N PHE A 35 13.10 -0.18 -2.59
CA PHE A 35 14.40 0.23 -3.14
C PHE A 35 14.23 0.98 -4.46
N ASN A 36 13.31 0.52 -5.32
CA ASN A 36 13.03 1.18 -6.59
C ASN A 36 12.00 2.32 -6.48
N ARG A 37 11.36 2.57 -5.32
CA ARG A 37 10.25 3.53 -5.21
C ARG A 37 10.64 4.93 -5.64
N TYR A 38 11.83 5.37 -5.25
CA TYR A 38 12.36 6.69 -5.59
C TYR A 38 12.84 6.76 -7.04
N ARG A 39 13.21 5.62 -7.63
CA ARG A 39 13.58 5.52 -9.04
C ARG A 39 12.35 5.45 -9.96
N LEU A 40 11.28 4.80 -9.50
CA LEU A 40 10.03 4.59 -10.26
C LEU A 40 9.10 5.80 -10.20
N PHE A 41 8.96 6.43 -9.03
CA PHE A 41 8.06 7.57 -8.84
C PHE A 41 8.78 8.92 -8.80
N GLY A 42 10.11 8.91 -8.77
CA GLY A 42 10.87 10.11 -8.48
C GLY A 42 10.79 10.48 -7.00
N LYS A 43 11.84 11.13 -6.50
CA LYS A 43 11.82 11.74 -5.16
C LYS A 43 11.31 13.15 -5.31
N LEU A 44 10.27 13.51 -4.56
CA LEU A 44 9.84 14.89 -4.44
C LEU A 44 10.89 15.62 -3.58
N GLU A 45 11.72 16.46 -4.22
CA GLU A 45 12.75 17.26 -3.55
C GLU A 45 12.13 18.40 -2.71
N SER A 46 10.85 18.69 -2.89
CA SER A 46 10.11 19.71 -2.14
C SER A 46 8.78 19.17 -1.63
N CYS A 47 8.39 19.57 -0.41
CA CYS A 47 7.05 19.34 0.09
C CYS A 47 6.03 19.97 -0.88
N ARG A 48 5.09 19.16 -1.38
CA ARG A 48 4.00 19.64 -2.23
C ARG A 48 3.11 20.55 -1.38
N VAL A 49 3.10 21.84 -1.69
CA VAL A 49 2.10 22.77 -1.16
C VAL A 49 0.83 22.55 -1.97
N PRO A 50 -0.32 22.25 -1.32
CA PRO A 50 -1.57 22.03 -2.02
C PRO A 50 -1.95 23.28 -2.84
N THR A 51 -2.50 23.07 -4.04
CA THR A 51 -2.98 24.19 -4.85
C THR A 51 -4.17 24.87 -4.18
N VAL A 52 -4.50 26.08 -4.64
CA VAL A 52 -5.61 26.86 -4.07
C VAL A 52 -6.94 26.07 -4.16
N GLU A 53 -7.15 25.28 -5.23
CA GLU A 53 -8.34 24.43 -5.35
C GLU A 53 -8.34 23.22 -4.39
N GLU A 54 -7.18 22.66 -4.06
CA GLU A 54 -7.07 21.53 -3.13
C GLU A 54 -7.34 21.96 -1.69
N LYS A 55 -6.97 23.19 -1.30
CA LYS A 55 -7.22 23.73 0.04
C LYS A 55 -8.71 23.84 0.38
N GLU A 56 -9.55 24.20 -0.59
CA GLU A 56 -11.01 24.32 -0.40
C GLU A 56 -11.68 22.98 -0.04
N SER A 57 -11.02 21.85 -0.31
CA SER A 57 -11.51 20.51 0.06
C SER A 57 -11.00 20.02 1.42
N PHE A 58 -10.08 20.74 2.06
CA PHE A 58 -9.70 20.45 3.43
C PHE A 58 -10.76 21.05 4.38
N LEU A 59 -11.41 20.19 5.14
CA LEU A 59 -12.26 20.60 6.26
C LEU A 59 -11.33 20.99 7.41
N ASP A 60 -11.33 22.28 7.78
CA ASP A 60 -10.65 22.80 8.97
C ASP A 60 -11.29 22.28 10.28
#